data_AF-A0A267GU11-F1
#
_entry.id   AF-A0A267GU11-F1
#
_cell.length_a   1.000
_cell.length_b   1.000
_cell.length_c   1.000
_cell.angle_alpha   90.00
_cell.angle_beta   90.00
_cell.angle_gamma   90.00
#
_symmetry.space_group_name_H-M   'P 1'
#
loop_
_entity.id
_entity.type
_entity.pdbx_description
1 polymer ?
#
loop_
_entity_poly.entity_id
_entity_poly.type
_entity_poly.pdbx_seq_one_letter_code
_entity_poly.pdbx_strand_id
1 'polypeptide(L)'
;MVRTVVRRACDPVVVQKLWNMVECSRVNKQATTLDRVTRAVMKELSANEQEAAKHIDDALSDGLLERYSWIVAKGSRAGESMEGVRIPEFKEPIDKRFEHDWYCFRCHKPGEVLECTECFRVWHPACLPGKAAPTEGVFLCPTCVMNSKAEYKRKQIRKLLEFATHRLKGKPLWKDLGKIGYLDDQGRNDYLLFKYLDLNVISRKIKDGRYRSLESFLVDVNTLLHDVCVMYGDLSNMADLARVLLREIEVEIYEIRLCTNCYINAKARPSEWVSKPCRPAHELVWAKLKGFPFWPAKVLEEKDTTYEVRFFGSYHERAAVTKESTRPYDIPPEELGVRRTPAFQRALNEVQKLQKLVGEGYYTSSSGDSDMPPSDDDWSDELYILAAAGGAGSGGSAARKRRPSSAVDATGAKKAALTSPSSGVAAGSSSGLSPTRRPPATGANSASKSKQ
;
A
#
# COMPACT_ATOMS: atom_id res chain seq x y z
N MET A 1 9.07 -11.24 33.85
CA MET A 1 8.37 -11.52 32.58
C MET A 1 7.55 -10.30 32.20
N VAL A 2 7.57 -9.88 30.93
CA VAL A 2 6.68 -8.81 30.46
C VAL A 2 5.25 -9.31 30.51
N ARG A 3 4.35 -8.55 31.15
CA ARG A 3 2.94 -8.93 31.29
C ARG A 3 2.20 -8.67 29.98
N THR A 4 1.32 -9.59 29.60
CA THR A 4 0.34 -9.36 28.55
C THR A 4 -0.86 -8.59 29.09
N VAL A 5 -1.54 -7.87 28.22
CA VAL A 5 -2.76 -7.10 28.53
C VAL A 5 -3.81 -7.41 27.47
N VAL A 6 -5.08 -7.50 27.86
CA VAL A 6 -6.20 -7.54 26.91
C VAL A 6 -6.67 -6.11 26.67
N ARG A 7 -6.44 -5.61 25.47
CA ARG A 7 -6.86 -4.26 25.06
C ARG A 7 -8.28 -4.24 24.48
N ARG A 8 -8.62 -5.26 23.70
CA ARG A 8 -9.97 -5.59 23.24
C ARG A 8 -10.16 -7.09 23.22
N ALA A 9 -11.40 -7.53 23.40
CA ALA A 9 -11.80 -8.92 23.29
C ALA A 9 -12.46 -9.22 21.93
N CYS A 10 -13.22 -8.27 21.38
CA CYS A 10 -14.03 -8.48 20.19
C CYS A 10 -13.25 -8.25 18.88
N ASP A 11 -13.51 -9.10 17.89
CA ASP A 11 -12.91 -8.99 16.56
C ASP A 11 -13.51 -7.78 15.81
N PRO A 12 -12.69 -6.90 15.21
CA PRO A 12 -13.18 -5.67 14.58
C PRO A 12 -14.12 -5.93 13.39
N VAL A 13 -13.99 -7.06 12.70
CA VAL A 13 -14.91 -7.44 11.61
C VAL A 13 -16.25 -7.91 12.19
N VAL A 14 -16.23 -8.59 13.35
CA VAL A 14 -17.45 -8.99 14.06
C VAL A 14 -18.18 -7.76 14.59
N VAL A 15 -17.46 -6.79 15.15
CA VAL A 15 -18.03 -5.51 15.62
C VAL A 15 -18.78 -4.80 14.49
N GLN A 16 -18.19 -4.69 13.31
CA GLN A 16 -18.85 -4.05 12.16
C GLN A 16 -20.11 -4.80 11.72
N LYS A 17 -20.11 -6.14 11.75
CA LYS A 17 -21.31 -6.93 11.47
C LYS A 17 -22.40 -6.68 12.52
N LEU A 18 -22.04 -6.61 13.80
CA LEU A 18 -22.96 -6.25 14.88
C LEU A 18 -23.57 -4.86 14.67
N TRP A 19 -22.75 -3.86 14.34
CA TRP A 19 -23.23 -2.52 14.00
C TRP A 19 -24.23 -2.57 12.85
N ASN A 20 -23.90 -3.21 11.74
CA ASN A 20 -24.81 -3.33 10.59
C ASN A 20 -26.16 -3.96 10.99
N MET A 21 -26.16 -4.99 11.85
CA MET A 21 -27.41 -5.62 12.34
C MET A 21 -28.26 -4.67 13.19
N VAL A 22 -27.61 -3.93 14.09
CA VAL A 22 -28.28 -2.94 14.94
C VAL A 22 -28.86 -1.80 14.08
N GLU A 23 -28.12 -1.35 13.06
CA GLU A 23 -28.60 -0.35 12.12
C GLU A 23 -29.77 -0.84 11.26
N CYS A 24 -29.70 -2.04 10.69
CA CYS A 24 -30.79 -2.62 9.92
C CYS A 24 -32.08 -2.71 10.76
N SER A 25 -31.96 -3.09 12.03
CA SER A 25 -33.10 -3.14 12.94
C SER A 25 -33.68 -1.74 13.20
N ARG A 26 -32.81 -0.73 13.40
CA ARG A 26 -33.22 0.67 13.56
C ARG A 26 -33.94 1.22 12.33
N VAL A 27 -33.40 0.97 11.13
CA VAL A 27 -34.01 1.38 9.84
C VAL A 27 -35.38 0.73 9.65
N ASN A 28 -35.52 -0.54 10.04
CA ASN A 28 -36.79 -1.26 9.99
C ASN A 28 -37.76 -0.91 11.13
N LYS A 29 -37.44 0.07 11.98
CA LYS A 29 -38.22 0.48 13.16
C LYS A 29 -38.49 -0.69 14.12
N GLN A 30 -37.54 -1.60 14.21
CA GLN A 30 -37.59 -2.78 15.06
C GLN A 30 -36.71 -2.60 16.28
N ALA A 31 -37.17 -3.10 17.42
CA ALA A 31 -36.36 -3.12 18.64
C ALA A 31 -35.14 -4.05 18.47
N THR A 32 -33.98 -3.58 18.91
CA THR A 32 -32.70 -4.31 18.88
C THR A 32 -32.53 -5.13 20.15
N THR A 33 -33.48 -6.04 20.40
CA THR A 33 -33.45 -6.94 21.56
C THR A 33 -32.25 -7.87 21.50
N LEU A 34 -31.73 -8.27 22.66
CA LEU A 34 -30.56 -9.15 22.74
C LEU A 34 -30.77 -10.47 21.97
N ASP A 35 -31.94 -11.09 22.14
CA ASP A 35 -32.32 -12.31 21.44
C ASP A 35 -32.36 -12.15 19.91
N ARG A 36 -32.82 -10.99 19.41
CA ARG A 36 -32.85 -10.72 17.97
C ARG A 36 -31.45 -10.58 17.40
N VAL A 37 -30.59 -9.82 18.08
CA VAL A 37 -29.21 -9.61 17.66
C VAL A 37 -28.45 -10.94 17.73
N THR A 38 -28.64 -11.73 18.79
CA THR A 38 -28.05 -13.07 18.94
C THR A 38 -28.43 -13.98 17.77
N ARG A 39 -29.73 -14.06 17.42
CA ARG A 39 -30.19 -14.86 16.27
C ARG A 39 -29.62 -14.36 14.93
N ALA A 40 -29.47 -13.04 14.77
CA ALA A 40 -28.86 -12.47 13.57
C ALA A 40 -27.35 -12.81 13.48
N VAL A 41 -26.63 -12.75 14.61
CA VAL A 41 -25.22 -13.11 14.70
C VAL A 41 -24.99 -14.58 14.40
N MET A 42 -25.80 -15.48 14.99
CA MET A 42 -25.73 -16.92 14.73
C MET A 42 -25.85 -17.21 13.23
N LYS A 43 -26.76 -16.53 12.53
CA LYS A 43 -26.98 -16.70 11.10
C LYS A 43 -25.82 -16.16 10.24
N GLU A 44 -25.32 -14.96 10.55
CA GLU A 44 -24.32 -14.26 9.74
C GLU A 44 -22.89 -14.78 9.96
N LEU A 45 -22.59 -15.26 11.17
CA LEU A 45 -21.27 -15.79 11.55
C LEU A 45 -21.21 -17.31 11.52
N SER A 46 -22.32 -18.00 11.23
CA SER A 46 -22.46 -19.46 11.38
C SER A 46 -22.04 -19.93 12.78
N ALA A 47 -22.32 -19.10 13.79
CA ALA A 47 -21.93 -19.32 15.18
C ALA A 47 -23.04 -20.02 15.97
N ASN A 48 -22.67 -20.76 17.00
CA ASN A 48 -23.64 -21.28 17.96
C ASN A 48 -24.13 -20.17 18.91
N GLU A 49 -25.15 -20.46 19.72
CA GLU A 49 -25.75 -19.47 20.63
C GLU A 49 -24.76 -18.92 21.66
N GLN A 50 -23.86 -19.76 22.18
CA GLN A 50 -22.84 -19.36 23.16
C GLN A 50 -21.78 -18.45 22.53
N GLU A 51 -21.33 -18.77 21.32
CA GLU A 51 -20.40 -17.95 20.54
C GLU A 51 -21.01 -16.61 20.17
N ALA A 52 -22.28 -16.59 19.74
CA ALA A 52 -23.00 -15.37 19.41
C ALA A 52 -23.18 -14.47 20.64
N ALA A 53 -23.57 -15.04 21.78
CA ALA A 53 -23.66 -14.32 23.04
C ALA A 53 -22.30 -13.75 23.46
N LYS A 54 -21.23 -14.56 23.35
CA LYS A 54 -19.86 -14.11 23.64
C LYS A 54 -19.44 -12.93 22.77
N HIS A 55 -19.69 -12.96 21.46
CA HIS A 55 -19.36 -11.83 20.58
C HIS A 55 -20.06 -10.52 20.99
N ILE A 56 -21.31 -10.62 21.43
CA ILE A 56 -22.07 -9.46 21.92
C ILE A 56 -21.49 -8.98 23.25
N ASP A 57 -21.20 -9.89 24.18
CA ASP A 57 -20.62 -9.55 25.48
C ASP A 57 -19.22 -8.94 25.35
N ASP A 58 -18.36 -9.49 24.47
CA ASP A 58 -17.03 -8.94 24.15
C ASP A 58 -17.15 -7.52 23.57
N ALA A 59 -18.12 -7.29 22.67
CA ALA A 59 -18.35 -5.95 22.10
C ALA A 59 -18.88 -4.96 23.14
N LEU A 60 -19.67 -5.42 24.11
CA LEU A 60 -20.16 -4.61 25.22
C LEU A 60 -19.04 -4.29 26.22
N SER A 61 -18.16 -5.25 26.54
CA SER A 61 -17.01 -5.01 27.42
C SER A 61 -16.00 -4.05 26.80
N ASP A 62 -15.85 -4.09 25.48
CA ASP A 62 -14.96 -3.18 24.74
C ASP A 62 -15.57 -1.78 24.51
N GLY A 63 -16.81 -1.53 24.94
CA GLY A 63 -17.51 -0.26 24.72
C GLY A 63 -17.89 0.00 23.26
N LEU A 64 -17.95 -1.05 22.44
CA LEU A 64 -18.32 -1.00 21.02
C LEU A 64 -19.82 -1.21 20.80
N LEU A 65 -20.53 -1.64 21.84
CA LEU A 65 -21.98 -1.63 21.97
C LEU A 65 -22.36 -1.08 23.35
N GLU A 66 -23.59 -0.59 23.49
CA GLU A 66 -24.17 -0.18 24.77
C GLU A 66 -25.45 -0.97 25.06
N ARG A 67 -25.62 -1.41 26.31
CA ARG A 67 -26.90 -1.94 26.78
C ARG A 67 -27.88 -0.80 27.01
N TYR A 68 -29.14 -1.01 26.65
CA TYR A 68 -30.24 -0.12 27.01
C TYR A 68 -31.48 -0.93 27.38
N SER A 69 -32.28 -0.39 28.28
CA SER A 69 -33.54 -0.99 28.73
C SER A 69 -34.71 -0.06 28.46
N TRP A 70 -35.88 -0.62 28.16
CA TRP A 70 -37.12 0.14 28.00
C TRP A 70 -38.32 -0.69 28.47
N ILE A 71 -39.42 -0.01 28.79
CA ILE A 71 -40.69 -0.65 29.13
C ILE A 71 -41.58 -0.68 27.89
N VAL A 72 -42.16 -1.84 27.59
CA VAL A 72 -43.06 -2.01 26.44
C VAL A 72 -44.34 -1.22 26.67
N ALA A 73 -44.61 -0.22 25.83
CA ALA A 73 -45.75 0.67 26.02
C ALA A 73 -47.10 0.09 25.57
N LYS A 74 -47.12 -0.83 24.59
CA LYS A 74 -48.36 -1.34 23.96
C LYS A 74 -48.21 -2.80 23.53
N GLY A 75 -49.31 -3.55 23.54
CA GLY A 75 -49.37 -4.95 23.09
C GLY A 75 -49.51 -5.96 24.24
N SER A 76 -49.44 -7.26 23.91
CA SER A 76 -49.61 -8.36 24.89
C SER A 76 -48.53 -8.42 25.97
N ARG A 77 -47.39 -7.76 25.74
CA ARG A 77 -46.26 -7.66 26.68
C ARG A 77 -46.14 -6.26 27.31
N ALA A 78 -47.22 -5.46 27.29
CA ALA A 78 -47.19 -4.11 27.84
C ALA A 78 -46.85 -4.12 29.34
N GLY A 79 -45.93 -3.24 29.75
CA GLY A 79 -45.40 -3.17 31.12
C GLY A 79 -44.17 -4.04 31.38
N GLU A 80 -43.78 -4.90 30.44
CA GLU A 80 -42.57 -5.72 30.58
C GLU A 80 -41.30 -4.89 30.31
N SER A 81 -40.27 -5.06 31.16
CA SER A 81 -38.94 -4.48 30.95
C SER A 81 -38.18 -5.32 29.94
N MET A 82 -37.76 -4.68 28.85
CA MET A 82 -37.00 -5.30 27.77
C MET A 82 -35.59 -4.72 27.73
N GLU A 83 -34.62 -5.56 27.42
CA GLU A 83 -33.23 -5.17 27.20
C GLU A 83 -32.84 -5.33 25.73
N GLY A 84 -31.92 -4.46 25.29
CA GLY A 84 -31.39 -4.47 23.95
C GLY A 84 -30.01 -3.83 23.89
N VAL A 85 -29.48 -3.82 22.68
CA VAL A 85 -28.17 -3.25 22.38
C VAL A 85 -28.29 -2.13 21.36
N ARG A 86 -27.47 -1.09 21.52
CA ARG A 86 -27.37 0.02 20.58
C ARG A 86 -25.92 0.32 20.27
N ILE A 87 -25.68 1.01 19.16
CA ILE A 87 -24.36 1.52 18.80
C ILE A 87 -24.09 2.78 19.65
N PRO A 88 -22.89 2.95 20.22
CA PRO A 88 -22.50 4.19 20.89
C PRO A 88 -22.66 5.40 19.96
N GLU A 89 -22.87 6.59 20.52
CA GLU A 89 -23.06 7.80 19.69
C GLU A 89 -21.76 8.30 19.03
N PHE A 90 -20.60 7.71 19.35
CA PHE A 90 -19.27 8.08 18.84
C PHE A 90 -18.91 9.57 18.96
N LYS A 91 -19.49 10.28 19.93
CA LYS A 91 -19.34 11.74 20.09
C LYS A 91 -18.12 12.14 20.91
N GLU A 92 -17.64 11.26 21.78
CA GLU A 92 -16.48 11.57 22.63
C GLU A 92 -15.18 11.13 21.96
N PRO A 93 -14.19 12.04 21.83
CA PRO A 93 -12.87 11.68 21.33
C PRO A 93 -12.16 10.77 22.33
N ILE A 94 -11.74 9.59 21.87
CA ILE A 94 -10.91 8.68 22.66
C ILE A 94 -9.52 9.33 22.81
N ASP A 95 -9.04 9.54 24.04
CA ASP A 95 -7.69 10.10 24.25
C ASP A 95 -6.61 9.03 24.03
N LYS A 96 -6.13 8.95 22.79
CA LYS A 96 -5.15 7.94 22.37
C LYS A 96 -3.69 8.31 22.64
N ARG A 97 -3.40 9.48 23.26
CA ARG A 97 -2.04 10.03 23.33
C ARG A 97 -1.04 9.18 24.13
N PHE A 98 -1.53 8.39 25.07
CA PHE A 98 -0.72 7.55 25.97
C PHE A 98 -1.10 6.07 25.89
N GLU A 99 -1.90 5.69 24.90
CA GLU A 99 -2.41 4.33 24.77
C GLU A 99 -1.71 3.53 23.68
N HIS A 100 -2.01 2.23 23.68
CA HIS A 100 -1.55 1.29 22.67
C HIS A 100 -2.72 0.86 21.78
N ASP A 101 -2.38 0.39 20.60
CA ASP A 101 -3.32 -0.22 19.67
C ASP A 101 -4.06 -1.39 20.32
N TRP A 102 -5.28 -1.62 19.86
CA TRP A 102 -6.13 -2.68 20.37
C TRP A 102 -5.90 -4.03 19.68
N TYR A 103 -5.25 -4.02 18.52
CA TYR A 103 -5.08 -5.22 17.70
C TYR A 103 -3.60 -5.51 17.42
N CYS A 104 -3.25 -6.80 17.36
CA CYS A 104 -1.89 -7.21 17.08
C CYS A 104 -1.43 -6.76 15.68
N PHE A 105 -0.23 -6.18 15.59
CA PHE A 105 0.36 -5.71 14.33
C PHE A 105 0.74 -6.81 13.32
N ARG A 106 0.61 -8.09 13.68
CA ARG A 106 0.86 -9.22 12.77
C ARG A 106 -0.40 -9.88 12.24
N CYS A 107 -1.35 -10.19 13.12
CA CYS A 107 -2.57 -10.94 12.75
C CYS A 107 -3.82 -10.06 12.74
N HIS A 108 -3.73 -8.81 13.21
CA HIS A 108 -4.83 -7.84 13.22
C HIS A 108 -6.02 -8.26 14.09
N LYS A 109 -5.78 -9.18 15.05
CA LYS A 109 -6.79 -9.73 15.96
C LYS A 109 -6.67 -9.16 17.38
N PRO A 110 -7.78 -9.14 18.14
CA PRO A 110 -7.82 -8.79 19.57
C PRO A 110 -7.18 -9.88 20.45
N GLY A 111 -7.22 -9.68 21.77
CA GLY A 111 -6.77 -10.67 22.78
C GLY A 111 -5.56 -10.23 23.60
N GLU A 112 -4.85 -11.19 24.18
CA GLU A 112 -3.71 -10.94 25.07
C GLU A 112 -2.45 -10.53 24.30
N VAL A 113 -2.10 -9.25 24.39
CA VAL A 113 -0.99 -8.66 23.64
C VAL A 113 0.10 -8.10 24.54
N LEU A 114 1.31 -8.01 23.99
CA LEU A 114 2.46 -7.33 24.55
C LEU A 114 2.52 -5.90 24.01
N GLU A 115 2.76 -4.95 24.91
CA GLU A 115 2.79 -3.52 24.63
C GLU A 115 4.21 -3.02 24.40
N CYS A 116 4.47 -2.43 23.24
CA CYS A 116 5.79 -1.89 22.96
C CYS A 116 6.11 -0.70 23.89
N THR A 117 7.31 -0.68 24.46
CA THR A 117 7.74 0.40 25.37
C THR A 117 7.95 1.73 24.64
N GLU A 118 8.35 1.69 23.37
CA GLU A 118 8.73 2.88 22.58
C GLU A 118 7.66 3.37 21.58
N CYS A 119 6.54 2.65 21.42
CA CYS A 119 5.47 3.07 20.52
C CYS A 119 4.13 2.42 20.87
N PHE A 120 3.06 2.87 20.22
CA PHE A 120 1.70 2.39 20.46
C PHE A 120 1.42 0.95 19.99
N ARG A 121 2.35 0.27 19.30
CA ARG A 121 2.07 -1.04 18.68
C ARG A 121 1.99 -2.17 19.72
N VAL A 122 1.13 -3.13 19.44
CA VAL A 122 0.97 -4.34 20.25
C VAL A 122 1.13 -5.62 19.44
N TRP A 123 1.55 -6.70 20.10
CA TRP A 123 1.84 -7.98 19.46
C TRP A 123 1.40 -9.15 20.35
N HIS A 124 0.71 -10.15 19.81
CA HIS A 124 0.56 -11.41 20.54
C HIS A 124 1.93 -12.06 20.74
N PRO A 125 2.19 -12.73 21.89
CA PRO A 125 3.42 -13.50 22.09
C PRO A 125 3.71 -14.49 20.97
N ALA A 126 2.68 -15.24 20.52
CA ALA A 126 2.78 -16.19 19.40
C ALA A 126 3.02 -15.52 18.03
N CYS A 127 2.74 -14.22 17.92
CA CYS A 127 2.96 -13.44 16.71
C CYS A 127 4.38 -12.86 16.62
N LEU A 128 5.21 -12.99 17.66
CA LEU A 128 6.57 -12.46 17.60
C LEU A 128 7.47 -13.32 16.69
N PRO A 129 8.36 -12.71 15.88
CA PRO A 129 9.42 -13.46 15.23
C PRO A 129 10.39 -13.99 16.30
N GLY A 130 10.93 -15.20 16.13
CA GLY A 130 11.62 -15.96 17.18
C GLY A 130 12.85 -15.32 17.85
N LYS A 131 13.31 -14.13 17.43
CA LYS A 131 14.37 -13.34 18.07
C LYS A 131 13.87 -12.14 18.88
N ALA A 132 12.57 -11.83 18.85
CA ALA A 132 11.96 -10.68 19.53
C ALA A 132 11.38 -11.05 20.90
N ALA A 133 12.01 -11.97 21.63
CA ALA A 133 11.55 -12.36 22.96
C ALA A 133 11.69 -11.16 23.93
N PRO A 134 10.68 -10.88 24.77
CA PRO A 134 10.78 -9.82 25.76
C PRO A 134 11.97 -10.07 26.70
N THR A 135 12.83 -9.07 26.87
CA THR A 135 13.86 -9.08 27.91
C THR A 135 13.28 -8.46 29.19
N GLU A 136 13.92 -8.67 30.33
CA GLU A 136 13.41 -8.32 31.66
C GLU A 136 12.68 -6.97 31.72
N GLY A 137 11.34 -7.00 31.70
CA GLY A 137 10.48 -5.82 31.86
C GLY A 137 10.37 -4.89 30.64
N VAL A 138 11.13 -5.11 29.57
CA VAL A 138 11.13 -4.25 28.37
C VAL A 138 10.77 -5.05 27.13
N PHE A 139 9.76 -4.59 26.39
CA PHE A 139 9.40 -5.14 25.10
C PHE A 139 9.51 -4.08 24.01
N LEU A 140 10.43 -4.29 23.06
CA LEU A 140 10.53 -3.51 21.84
C LEU A 140 9.93 -4.31 20.70
N CYS A 141 8.92 -3.74 20.03
CA CYS A 141 8.29 -4.41 18.90
C CYS A 141 9.28 -4.56 17.72
N PRO A 142 9.05 -5.53 16.80
CA PRO A 142 9.88 -5.72 15.62
C PRO A 142 10.15 -4.42 14.84
N THR A 143 9.16 -3.54 14.73
CA THR A 143 9.29 -2.24 14.06
C THR A 143 10.27 -1.30 14.76
N CYS A 144 10.24 -1.23 16.11
CA CYS A 144 11.15 -0.38 16.88
C CYS A 144 12.58 -0.94 16.93
N VAL A 145 12.73 -2.27 16.96
CA VAL A 145 14.05 -2.93 16.90
C VAL A 145 14.74 -2.66 15.55
N MET A 146 13.98 -2.62 14.46
CA MET A 146 14.49 -2.35 13.10
C MET A 146 14.77 -0.86 12.83
N ASN A 147 14.52 0.03 13.77
CA ASN A 147 14.58 1.47 13.50
C ASN A 147 16.02 1.91 13.22
N SER A 148 16.30 2.34 11.98
CA SER A 148 17.62 2.79 11.56
C SER A 148 17.80 4.30 11.73
N LYS A 149 19.06 4.74 11.76
CA LYS A 149 19.46 6.13 11.91
C LYS A 149 19.03 6.96 10.70
N ALA A 150 18.86 8.27 10.89
CA ALA A 150 18.57 9.19 9.79
C ALA A 150 19.79 9.34 8.87
N GLU A 151 19.72 8.75 7.68
CA GLU A 151 20.79 8.79 6.67
C GLU A 151 20.68 9.97 5.70
N TYR A 152 19.48 10.55 5.54
CA TYR A 152 19.17 11.51 4.49
C TYR A 152 18.64 12.84 5.04
N LYS A 153 18.91 13.94 4.34
CA LYS A 153 18.27 15.24 4.61
C LYS A 153 16.78 15.19 4.25
N ARG A 154 15.93 15.92 4.97
CA ARG A 154 14.47 15.95 4.74
C ARG A 154 14.06 16.20 3.28
N LYS A 155 14.70 17.16 2.60
CA LYS A 155 14.44 17.45 1.18
C LYS A 155 14.72 16.24 0.28
N GLN A 156 15.82 15.53 0.55
CA GLN A 156 16.20 14.34 -0.19
C GLN A 156 15.24 13.17 0.10
N ILE A 157 14.82 12.99 1.35
CA ILE A 157 13.79 11.99 1.72
C ILE A 157 12.52 12.23 0.92
N ARG A 158 11.98 13.46 0.96
CA ARG A 158 10.76 13.82 0.22
C ARG A 158 10.88 13.42 -1.25
N LYS A 159 11.97 13.82 -1.91
CA LYS A 159 12.22 13.52 -3.31
C LYS A 159 12.31 12.01 -3.61
N LEU A 160 12.99 11.25 -2.75
CA LEU A 160 13.10 9.80 -2.89
C LEU A 160 11.74 9.11 -2.74
N LEU A 161 10.92 9.57 -1.80
CA LEU A 161 9.55 9.06 -1.60
C LEU A 161 8.61 9.46 -2.75
N GLU A 162 8.78 10.64 -3.33
CA GLU A 162 8.07 11.05 -4.55
C GLU A 162 8.39 10.10 -5.71
N PHE A 163 9.67 9.75 -5.93
CA PHE A 163 10.06 8.73 -6.91
C PHE A 163 9.49 7.35 -6.60
N ALA A 164 9.61 6.88 -5.35
CA ALA A 164 9.18 5.56 -4.93
C ALA A 164 7.67 5.35 -5.12
N THR A 165 6.89 6.42 -4.94
CA THR A 165 5.43 6.35 -5.07
C THR A 165 4.92 6.74 -6.45
N HIS A 166 5.74 7.36 -7.31
CA HIS A 166 5.32 7.91 -8.60
C HIS A 166 4.54 6.92 -9.47
N ARG A 167 5.10 5.73 -9.72
CA ARG A 167 4.44 4.71 -10.55
C ARG A 167 3.23 4.07 -9.88
N LEU A 168 3.15 4.13 -8.56
CA LEU A 168 2.04 3.55 -7.80
C LEU A 168 0.81 4.46 -7.86
N LYS A 169 0.98 5.78 -7.91
CA LYS A 169 -0.11 6.76 -7.99
C LYS A 169 -1.06 6.54 -9.18
N GLY A 170 -0.56 6.04 -10.31
CA GLY A 170 -1.37 5.73 -11.48
C GLY A 170 -2.08 4.37 -11.44
N LYS A 171 -1.79 3.50 -10.45
CA LYS A 171 -2.39 2.16 -10.35
C LYS A 171 -3.76 2.22 -9.65
N PRO A 172 -4.73 1.33 -9.99
CA PRO A 172 -6.02 1.26 -9.30
C PRO A 172 -5.91 1.14 -7.77
N LEU A 173 -4.95 0.33 -7.29
CA LEU A 173 -4.68 0.15 -5.87
C LEU A 173 -4.49 1.47 -5.09
N TRP A 174 -3.95 2.51 -5.74
CA TRP A 174 -3.68 3.78 -5.09
C TRP A 174 -4.96 4.58 -4.86
N LYS A 175 -5.94 4.43 -5.76
CA LYS A 175 -7.27 5.02 -5.62
C LYS A 175 -8.08 4.26 -4.56
N ASP A 176 -8.05 2.93 -4.62
CA ASP A 176 -8.82 2.08 -3.71
C ASP A 176 -8.38 2.26 -2.24
N LEU A 177 -7.07 2.43 -2.00
CA LEU A 177 -6.51 2.69 -0.68
C LEU A 177 -6.42 4.19 -0.33
N GLY A 178 -6.96 5.07 -1.18
CA GLY A 178 -6.92 6.53 -1.03
C GLY A 178 -7.66 7.01 0.22
N LYS A 179 -8.81 6.40 0.52
CA LYS A 179 -9.55 6.55 1.77
C LYS A 179 -10.03 5.19 2.21
N ILE A 180 -10.08 4.93 3.51
CA ILE A 180 -10.49 3.63 4.06
C ILE A 180 -11.54 3.82 5.17
N GLY A 181 -12.23 2.73 5.51
CA GLY A 181 -13.24 2.70 6.55
C GLY A 181 -14.55 3.40 6.17
N TYR A 182 -15.24 3.91 7.19
CA TYR A 182 -16.51 4.62 7.08
C TYR A 182 -16.26 6.07 6.65
N LEU A 183 -16.49 6.38 5.37
CA LEU A 183 -16.11 7.67 4.78
C LEU A 183 -16.94 8.86 5.30
N ASP A 184 -18.19 8.59 5.69
CA ASP A 184 -19.13 9.60 6.17
C ASP A 184 -19.29 9.61 7.70
N ASP A 185 -18.56 8.73 8.39
CA ASP A 185 -18.63 8.55 9.85
C ASP A 185 -17.24 8.31 10.44
N GLN A 186 -16.51 9.42 10.64
CA GLN A 186 -15.18 9.37 11.24
C GLN A 186 -15.19 8.81 12.67
N GLY A 187 -16.29 8.98 13.40
CA GLY A 187 -16.45 8.46 14.76
C GLY A 187 -16.29 6.94 14.79
N ARG A 188 -16.92 6.21 13.86
CA ARG A 188 -16.72 4.76 13.74
C ARG A 188 -15.28 4.37 13.47
N ASN A 189 -14.61 5.10 12.57
CA ASN A 189 -13.21 4.85 12.27
C ASN A 189 -12.35 5.05 13.53
N ASP A 190 -12.61 6.10 14.30
CA ASP A 190 -11.85 6.38 15.51
C ASP A 190 -12.07 5.32 16.60
N TYR A 191 -13.22 4.65 16.60
CA TYR A 191 -13.53 3.53 17.49
C TYR A 191 -12.99 2.19 16.99
N LEU A 192 -12.55 2.05 15.74
CA LEU A 192 -11.94 0.80 15.24
C LEU A 192 -10.44 0.93 14.99
N LEU A 193 -9.95 2.12 14.67
CA LEU A 193 -8.56 2.36 14.30
C LEU A 193 -7.89 3.21 15.36
N PHE A 194 -6.82 2.69 15.96
CA PHE A 194 -6.06 3.47 16.92
C PHE A 194 -5.44 4.70 16.25
N LYS A 195 -4.81 4.53 15.09
CA LYS A 195 -4.21 5.64 14.35
C LYS A 195 -4.65 5.60 12.89
N TYR A 196 -5.76 6.28 12.58
CA TYR A 196 -6.28 6.38 11.21
C TYR A 196 -5.19 6.82 10.22
N LEU A 197 -4.95 5.97 9.21
CA LEU A 197 -4.05 6.26 8.12
C LEU A 197 -4.58 5.73 6.79
N ASP A 198 -4.55 6.58 5.76
CA ASP A 198 -4.88 6.24 4.37
C ASP A 198 -3.78 6.75 3.42
N LEU A 199 -3.84 6.36 2.13
CA LEU A 199 -2.86 6.82 1.15
C LEU A 199 -2.91 8.33 0.90
N ASN A 200 -4.06 8.98 1.08
CA ASN A 200 -4.16 10.43 0.95
C ASN A 200 -3.41 11.17 2.08
N VAL A 201 -3.49 10.67 3.31
CA VAL A 201 -2.71 11.15 4.45
C VAL A 201 -1.23 10.90 4.19
N ILE A 202 -0.85 9.69 3.80
CA ILE A 202 0.56 9.37 3.49
C ILE A 202 1.11 10.27 2.38
N SER A 203 0.36 10.46 1.29
CA SER A 203 0.72 11.33 0.16
C SER A 203 0.94 12.78 0.60
N ARG A 204 0.06 13.32 1.45
CA ARG A 204 0.24 14.66 2.06
C ARG A 204 1.49 14.71 2.92
N LYS A 205 1.76 13.70 3.76
CA LYS A 205 2.98 13.64 4.58
C LYS A 205 4.26 13.63 3.74
N ILE A 206 4.25 12.99 2.56
CA ILE A 206 5.37 13.05 1.60
C ILE A 206 5.53 14.48 1.10
N LYS A 207 4.47 15.09 0.54
CA LYS A 207 4.49 16.45 -0.02
C LYS A 207 4.96 17.50 1.02
N ASP A 208 4.47 17.39 2.24
CA ASP A 208 4.82 18.26 3.36
C ASP A 208 6.23 17.99 3.93
N GLY A 209 6.92 16.92 3.50
CA GLY A 209 8.23 16.54 4.02
C GLY A 209 8.23 16.15 5.49
N ARG A 210 7.15 15.54 5.98
CA ARG A 210 6.99 15.18 7.41
C ARG A 210 7.80 13.96 7.86
N TYR A 211 8.31 13.17 6.93
CA TYR A 211 9.12 12.00 7.24
C TYR A 211 10.56 12.39 7.59
N ARG A 212 11.07 11.79 8.66
CA ARG A 212 12.44 12.02 9.17
C ARG A 212 13.43 10.97 8.66
N SER A 213 12.93 9.84 8.18
CA SER A 213 13.70 8.76 7.56
C SER A 213 12.80 7.95 6.61
N LEU A 214 13.38 7.09 5.78
CA LEU A 214 12.62 6.20 4.88
C LEU A 214 11.83 5.15 5.68
N GLU A 215 12.36 4.75 6.82
CA GLU A 215 11.77 3.80 7.75
C GLU A 215 10.53 4.42 8.38
N SER A 216 10.57 5.70 8.76
CA SER A 216 9.39 6.41 9.27
C SER A 216 8.22 6.43 8.27
N PHE A 217 8.53 6.35 6.97
CA PHE A 217 7.53 6.18 5.92
C PHE A 217 7.03 4.73 5.82
N LEU A 218 7.93 3.73 5.82
CA LEU A 218 7.54 2.31 5.86
C LEU A 218 6.66 1.96 7.07
N VAL A 219 6.97 2.55 8.22
CA VAL A 219 6.20 2.42 9.46
C VAL A 219 4.75 2.85 9.26
N ASP A 220 4.53 3.94 8.52
CA ASP A 220 3.19 4.41 8.17
C ASP A 220 2.54 3.49 7.13
N VAL A 221 3.24 3.06 6.07
CA VAL A 221 2.69 2.10 5.09
C VAL A 221 2.27 0.79 5.75
N ASN A 222 3.02 0.30 6.73
CA ASN A 222 2.67 -0.88 7.51
C ASN A 222 1.47 -0.62 8.43
N THR A 223 1.36 0.58 9.01
CA THR A 223 0.17 0.99 9.78
C THR A 223 -1.08 1.06 8.88
N LEU A 224 -0.95 1.54 7.64
CA LEU A 224 -2.05 1.48 6.66
C LEU A 224 -2.48 0.04 6.37
N LEU A 225 -1.54 -0.89 6.17
CA LEU A 225 -1.88 -2.31 6.01
C LEU A 225 -2.63 -2.83 7.25
N HIS A 226 -2.15 -2.49 8.46
CA HIS A 226 -2.81 -2.87 9.69
C HIS A 226 -4.26 -2.34 9.76
N ASP A 227 -4.46 -1.05 9.52
CA ASP A 227 -5.78 -0.41 9.53
C ASP A 227 -6.71 -1.05 8.49
N VAL A 228 -6.22 -1.34 7.28
CA VAL A 228 -6.98 -2.02 6.24
C VAL A 228 -7.40 -3.43 6.69
N CYS A 229 -6.51 -4.20 7.31
CA CYS A 229 -6.84 -5.52 7.83
C CYS A 229 -7.86 -5.46 8.98
N VAL A 230 -7.79 -4.45 9.83
CA VAL A 230 -8.76 -4.21 10.91
C VAL A 230 -10.13 -3.84 10.33
N MET A 231 -10.18 -2.95 9.34
CA MET A 231 -11.44 -2.50 8.74
C MET A 231 -12.09 -3.55 7.85
N TYR A 232 -11.34 -4.22 6.99
CA TYR A 232 -11.91 -5.08 5.95
C TYR A 232 -11.70 -6.57 6.21
N GLY A 233 -10.86 -6.92 7.19
CA GLY A 233 -10.43 -8.29 7.47
C GLY A 233 -9.15 -8.66 6.73
N ASP A 234 -8.35 -9.50 7.39
CA ASP A 234 -7.02 -9.94 6.91
C ASP A 234 -7.09 -10.69 5.56
N LEU A 235 -8.18 -11.41 5.27
CA LEU A 235 -8.34 -12.15 4.01
C LEU A 235 -9.10 -11.37 2.93
N SER A 236 -9.29 -10.06 3.10
CA SER A 236 -10.03 -9.24 2.14
C SER A 236 -9.18 -8.86 0.91
N ASN A 237 -9.84 -8.58 -0.21
CA ASN A 237 -9.19 -8.04 -1.40
C ASN A 237 -8.46 -6.72 -1.09
N MET A 238 -9.01 -5.89 -0.18
CA MET A 238 -8.37 -4.65 0.26
C MET A 238 -7.06 -4.91 1.00
N ALA A 239 -7.03 -5.91 1.89
CA ALA A 239 -5.80 -6.34 2.57
C ALA A 239 -4.77 -6.85 1.55
N ASP A 240 -5.18 -7.60 0.53
CA ASP A 240 -4.27 -8.04 -0.54
C ASP A 240 -3.68 -6.87 -1.34
N LEU A 241 -4.49 -5.86 -1.68
CA LEU A 241 -4.00 -4.64 -2.30
C LEU A 241 -2.99 -3.90 -1.40
N ALA A 242 -3.26 -3.80 -0.10
CA ALA A 242 -2.35 -3.18 0.85
C ALA A 242 -1.04 -3.96 1.02
N ARG A 243 -1.07 -5.31 0.97
CA ARG A 243 0.15 -6.14 0.95
C ARG A 243 0.95 -5.99 -0.33
N VAL A 244 0.29 -5.83 -1.48
CA VAL A 244 0.96 -5.53 -2.75
C VAL A 244 1.62 -4.16 -2.67
N LEU A 245 0.91 -3.14 -2.17
CA LEU A 245 1.46 -1.81 -1.94
C LEU A 245 2.71 -1.85 -1.07
N LEU A 246 2.65 -2.53 0.09
CA LEU A 246 3.78 -2.65 1.01
C LEU A 246 4.99 -3.30 0.32
N ARG A 247 4.79 -4.43 -0.37
CA ARG A 247 5.86 -5.14 -1.09
C ARG A 247 6.52 -4.27 -2.17
N GLU A 248 5.72 -3.55 -2.96
CA GLU A 248 6.25 -2.65 -4.00
C GLU A 248 7.09 -1.53 -3.37
N ILE A 249 6.62 -0.95 -2.26
CA ILE A 249 7.35 0.10 -1.55
C ILE A 249 8.63 -0.44 -0.91
N GLU A 250 8.61 -1.62 -0.30
CA GLU A 250 9.80 -2.26 0.26
C GLU A 250 10.88 -2.48 -0.81
N VAL A 251 10.49 -2.90 -2.01
CA VAL A 251 11.39 -3.01 -3.16
C VAL A 251 12.01 -1.66 -3.51
N GLU A 252 11.21 -0.59 -3.60
CA GLU A 252 11.71 0.76 -3.90
C GLU A 252 12.69 1.27 -2.82
N ILE A 253 12.37 1.09 -1.53
CA ILE A 253 13.26 1.46 -0.43
C ILE A 253 14.55 0.65 -0.45
N TYR A 254 14.48 -0.66 -0.75
CA TYR A 254 15.66 -1.48 -0.94
C TYR A 254 16.54 -0.98 -2.09
N GLU A 255 15.96 -0.58 -3.23
CA GLU A 255 16.73 0.01 -4.33
C GLU A 255 17.44 1.31 -3.93
N ILE A 256 16.75 2.17 -3.17
CA ILE A 256 17.32 3.43 -2.67
C ILE A 256 18.55 3.17 -1.79
N ARG A 257 18.48 2.13 -0.94
CA ARG A 257 19.55 1.74 -0.02
C ARG A 257 20.76 1.13 -0.74
N LEU A 258 20.55 0.36 -1.80
CA LEU A 258 21.67 -0.19 -2.58
C LEU A 258 22.55 0.91 -3.16
N CYS A 259 21.93 1.92 -3.78
CA CYS A 259 22.63 3.15 -4.16
C CYS A 259 21.63 4.23 -4.58
N THR A 260 21.58 5.32 -3.81
CA THR A 260 20.65 6.42 -4.04
C THR A 260 20.85 7.09 -5.41
N ASN A 261 22.10 7.26 -5.85
CA ASN A 261 22.40 7.84 -7.16
C ASN A 261 21.96 6.92 -8.30
N CYS A 262 22.26 5.62 -8.23
CA CYS A 262 21.79 4.65 -9.22
C CYS A 262 20.27 4.56 -9.26
N TYR A 263 19.60 4.67 -8.12
CA TYR A 263 18.15 4.70 -8.04
C TYR A 263 17.58 5.93 -8.76
N ILE A 264 18.02 7.14 -8.37
CA ILE A 264 17.55 8.39 -8.98
C ILE A 264 17.82 8.40 -10.50
N ASN A 265 19.02 8.01 -10.93
CA ASN A 265 19.37 7.96 -12.35
C ASN A 265 18.49 6.96 -13.11
N ALA A 266 18.19 5.79 -12.53
CA ALA A 266 17.32 4.79 -13.16
C ALA A 266 15.87 5.26 -13.30
N LYS A 267 15.37 6.05 -12.34
CA LYS A 267 13.99 6.57 -12.35
C LYS A 267 13.85 7.82 -13.21
N ALA A 268 14.75 8.78 -13.07
CA ALA A 268 14.73 10.03 -13.84
C ALA A 268 15.12 9.82 -15.31
N ARG A 269 15.89 8.75 -15.62
CA ARG A 269 16.42 8.43 -16.95
C ARG A 269 16.97 9.65 -17.72
N PRO A 270 17.85 10.49 -17.12
CA PRO A 270 18.54 11.51 -17.89
C PRO A 270 19.35 10.88 -19.03
N SER A 271 19.77 11.69 -20.00
CA SER A 271 20.68 11.21 -21.04
C SER A 271 21.88 10.48 -20.41
N GLU A 272 22.14 9.26 -20.87
CA GLU A 272 23.29 8.44 -20.47
C GLU A 272 23.30 8.11 -18.97
N TRP A 273 22.12 7.98 -18.36
CA TRP A 273 21.94 7.79 -16.91
C TRP A 273 22.75 6.64 -16.31
N VAL A 274 22.97 5.56 -17.06
CA VAL A 274 23.71 4.37 -16.61
C VAL A 274 25.20 4.66 -16.54
N SER A 275 25.70 5.49 -17.44
CA SER A 275 27.11 5.87 -17.51
C SER A 275 27.46 6.94 -16.47
N LYS A 276 26.47 7.47 -15.74
CA LYS A 276 26.72 8.44 -14.68
C LYS A 276 27.37 7.78 -13.45
N PRO A 277 28.56 8.25 -13.02
CA PRO A 277 29.28 7.67 -11.89
C PRO A 277 28.69 8.04 -10.53
N CYS A 278 28.82 7.12 -9.57
CA CYS A 278 28.39 7.27 -8.18
C CYS A 278 29.62 7.48 -7.28
N ARG A 279 29.41 7.99 -6.06
CA ARG A 279 30.45 8.13 -5.04
C ARG A 279 30.06 7.35 -3.78
N PRO A 280 30.87 6.37 -3.33
CA PRO A 280 32.05 5.83 -4.01
C PRO A 280 31.70 5.19 -5.36
N ALA A 281 32.70 5.05 -6.24
CA ALA A 281 32.50 4.39 -7.52
C ALA A 281 32.19 2.91 -7.30
N HIS A 282 31.23 2.38 -8.07
CA HIS A 282 30.91 0.96 -8.03
C HIS A 282 32.02 0.14 -8.67
N GLU A 283 32.36 -0.98 -8.05
CA GLU A 283 33.22 -1.99 -8.66
C GLU A 283 32.55 -2.52 -9.94
N LEU A 284 33.38 -2.73 -10.97
CA LEU A 284 32.96 -3.35 -12.22
C LEU A 284 33.38 -4.80 -12.23
N VAL A 285 32.47 -5.67 -12.66
CA VAL A 285 32.72 -7.11 -12.81
C VAL A 285 32.14 -7.61 -14.12
N TRP A 286 32.69 -8.73 -14.61
CA TRP A 286 31.96 -9.60 -15.52
C TRP A 286 31.08 -10.53 -14.72
N ALA A 287 29.77 -10.45 -14.88
CA ALA A 287 28.82 -11.31 -14.19
C ALA A 287 28.11 -12.22 -15.19
N LYS A 288 27.80 -13.44 -14.76
CA LYS A 288 27.13 -14.46 -15.60
C LYS A 288 25.86 -14.97 -14.93
N LEU A 289 24.75 -14.89 -15.66
CA LEU A 289 23.50 -15.57 -15.31
C LEU A 289 23.43 -16.94 -15.99
N LYS A 290 22.71 -17.88 -15.38
CA LYS A 290 22.51 -19.22 -15.94
C LYS A 290 21.84 -19.10 -17.31
N GLY A 291 22.48 -19.67 -18.35
CA GLY A 291 22.00 -19.62 -19.73
C GLY A 291 22.43 -18.38 -20.52
N PHE A 292 23.16 -17.44 -19.91
CA PHE A 292 23.65 -16.23 -20.56
C PHE A 292 25.19 -16.18 -20.58
N PRO A 293 25.80 -15.44 -21.53
CA PRO A 293 27.24 -15.20 -21.51
C PRO A 293 27.63 -14.27 -20.35
N PHE A 294 28.94 -14.14 -20.08
CA PHE A 294 29.43 -13.08 -19.22
C PHE A 294 29.06 -11.71 -19.79
N TRP A 295 28.63 -10.81 -18.91
CA TRP A 295 28.17 -9.48 -19.26
C TRP A 295 28.72 -8.45 -18.27
N PRO A 296 29.06 -7.23 -18.71
CA PRO A 296 29.57 -6.22 -17.79
C PRO A 296 28.49 -5.76 -16.83
N ALA A 297 28.84 -5.58 -15.56
CA ALA A 297 27.93 -5.13 -14.52
C ALA A 297 28.63 -4.26 -13.46
N LYS A 298 27.83 -3.43 -12.77
CA LYS A 298 28.24 -2.72 -11.55
C LYS A 298 27.84 -3.53 -10.32
N VAL A 299 28.74 -3.67 -9.37
CA VAL A 299 28.41 -4.20 -8.04
C VAL A 299 27.75 -3.10 -7.21
N LEU A 300 26.50 -3.32 -6.82
CA LEU A 300 25.73 -2.41 -5.97
C LEU A 300 25.91 -2.74 -4.49
N GLU A 301 25.96 -4.04 -4.16
CA GLU A 301 26.17 -4.54 -2.80
C GLU A 301 26.91 -5.88 -2.86
N GLU A 302 27.84 -6.08 -1.95
CA GLU A 302 28.51 -7.35 -1.73
C GLU A 302 27.93 -8.04 -0.49
N LYS A 303 27.48 -9.28 -0.66
CA LYS A 303 27.06 -10.19 0.43
C LYS A 303 28.10 -11.29 0.57
N ASP A 304 27.95 -12.15 1.58
CA ASP A 304 28.92 -13.21 1.89
C ASP A 304 29.23 -14.11 0.67
N THR A 305 28.18 -14.57 -0.04
CA THR A 305 28.29 -15.53 -1.15
C THR A 305 27.83 -15.00 -2.51
N THR A 306 27.24 -13.80 -2.55
CA THR A 306 26.64 -13.23 -3.76
C THR A 306 26.93 -11.75 -3.90
N TYR A 307 27.01 -11.27 -5.13
CA TYR A 307 26.95 -9.85 -5.47
C TYR A 307 25.55 -9.48 -5.94
N GLU A 308 25.04 -8.35 -5.46
CA GLU A 308 23.90 -7.67 -6.10
C GLU A 308 24.46 -6.78 -7.19
N VAL A 309 24.19 -7.11 -8.45
CA VAL A 309 24.76 -6.40 -9.61
C VAL A 309 23.68 -5.75 -10.46
N ARG A 310 24.05 -4.68 -11.17
CA ARG A 310 23.25 -4.10 -12.26
C ARG A 310 24.04 -4.19 -13.57
N PHE A 311 23.47 -4.88 -14.55
CA PHE A 311 24.09 -5.07 -15.86
C PHE A 311 24.05 -3.80 -16.70
N PHE A 312 25.05 -3.62 -17.55
CA PHE A 312 25.05 -2.58 -18.59
C PHE A 312 24.33 -3.05 -19.85
N GLY A 313 23.86 -2.11 -20.67
CA GLY A 313 23.12 -2.38 -21.90
C GLY A 313 21.71 -2.96 -21.71
N SER A 314 21.00 -3.03 -22.83
CA SER A 314 19.61 -3.51 -22.96
C SER A 314 18.66 -2.97 -21.89
N TYR A 315 18.27 -3.80 -20.92
CA TYR A 315 17.24 -3.51 -19.93
C TYR A 315 17.81 -3.02 -18.59
N HIS A 316 19.14 -3.00 -18.44
CA HIS A 316 19.83 -2.59 -17.20
C HIS A 316 19.31 -3.34 -15.97
N GLU A 317 19.06 -4.63 -16.14
CA GLU A 317 18.48 -5.51 -15.14
C GLU A 317 19.41 -5.66 -13.93
N ARG A 318 18.79 -5.86 -12.77
CA ARG A 318 19.49 -6.23 -11.54
C ARG A 318 19.35 -7.73 -11.31
N ALA A 319 20.38 -8.32 -10.73
CA ALA A 319 20.34 -9.70 -10.30
C ALA A 319 21.32 -9.95 -9.14
N ALA A 320 20.95 -10.91 -8.28
CA ALA A 320 21.90 -11.55 -7.39
C ALA A 320 22.68 -12.61 -8.16
N VAL A 321 24.02 -12.51 -8.15
CA VAL A 321 24.94 -13.41 -8.85
C VAL A 321 25.92 -13.97 -7.83
N THR A 322 26.21 -15.28 -7.89
CA THR A 322 27.17 -15.88 -6.96
C THR A 322 28.59 -15.42 -7.28
N LYS A 323 29.47 -15.32 -6.28
CA LYS A 323 30.84 -14.83 -6.50
C LYS A 323 31.60 -15.70 -7.51
N GLU A 324 31.34 -17.01 -7.55
CA GLU A 324 31.94 -17.96 -8.51
C GLU A 324 31.51 -17.68 -9.97
N SER A 325 30.34 -17.06 -10.14
CA SER A 325 29.79 -16.66 -11.44
C SER A 325 30.21 -15.23 -11.84
N THR A 326 31.18 -14.65 -11.15
CA THR A 326 31.77 -13.36 -11.48
C THR A 326 33.25 -13.46 -11.80
N ARG A 327 33.78 -12.50 -12.54
CA ARG A 327 35.20 -12.34 -12.84
C ARG A 327 35.61 -10.86 -12.76
N PRO A 328 36.86 -10.56 -12.38
CA PRO A 328 37.41 -9.21 -12.43
C PRO A 328 37.23 -8.56 -13.81
N TYR A 329 36.84 -7.29 -13.86
CA TYR A 329 36.50 -6.61 -15.12
C TYR A 329 37.70 -6.32 -16.04
N ASP A 330 38.92 -6.34 -15.50
CA ASP A 330 40.17 -6.19 -16.26
C ASP A 330 40.46 -7.35 -17.20
N ILE A 331 39.82 -8.51 -17.01
CA ILE A 331 39.95 -9.66 -17.91
C ILE A 331 39.38 -9.30 -19.30
N PRO A 332 40.15 -9.50 -20.39
CA PRO A 332 39.68 -9.25 -21.74
C PRO A 332 38.44 -10.09 -22.12
N PRO A 333 37.46 -9.55 -22.87
CA PRO A 333 36.28 -10.30 -23.30
C PRO A 333 36.57 -11.57 -24.09
N GLU A 334 37.71 -11.61 -24.80
CA GLU A 334 38.18 -12.75 -25.58
C GLU A 334 38.43 -13.98 -24.71
N GLU A 335 39.00 -13.77 -23.51
CA GLU A 335 39.31 -14.85 -22.55
C GLU A 335 38.04 -15.42 -21.90
N LEU A 336 36.95 -14.64 -21.90
CA LEU A 336 35.64 -15.05 -21.36
C LEU A 336 34.82 -15.85 -22.39
N GLY A 337 35.29 -16.00 -23.62
CA GLY A 337 34.58 -16.70 -24.70
C GLY A 337 33.28 -16.01 -25.13
N VAL A 338 33.16 -14.70 -24.90
CA VAL A 338 31.93 -13.95 -25.20
C VAL A 338 31.90 -13.50 -26.67
N ARG A 339 30.79 -13.78 -27.35
CA ARG A 339 30.58 -13.29 -28.72
C ARG A 339 30.26 -11.79 -28.72
N ARG A 340 30.98 -11.01 -29.54
CA ARG A 340 30.76 -9.57 -29.73
C ARG A 340 29.50 -9.28 -30.55
N THR A 341 28.35 -9.37 -29.89
CA THR A 341 27.08 -8.94 -30.47
C THR A 341 26.96 -7.40 -30.44
N PRO A 342 26.13 -6.77 -31.29
CA PRO A 342 25.88 -5.34 -31.21
C PRO A 342 25.36 -4.87 -29.85
N ALA A 343 24.57 -5.71 -29.16
CA ALA A 343 24.10 -5.43 -27.81
C ALA A 343 25.25 -5.43 -26.79
N PHE A 344 26.17 -6.38 -26.91
CA PHE A 344 27.36 -6.44 -26.07
C PHE A 344 28.27 -5.22 -26.29
N GLN A 345 28.47 -4.82 -27.55
CA GLN A 345 29.27 -3.63 -27.86
C GLN A 345 28.67 -2.36 -27.25
N ARG A 346 27.34 -2.20 -27.28
CA ARG A 346 26.68 -1.08 -26.59
C ARG A 346 26.93 -1.08 -25.10
N ALA A 347 26.84 -2.25 -24.44
CA ALA A 347 27.14 -2.38 -23.02
C ALA A 347 28.58 -1.96 -22.70
N LEU A 348 29.56 -2.34 -23.52
CA LEU A 348 30.96 -1.92 -23.35
C LEU A 348 31.14 -0.41 -23.53
N ASN A 349 30.48 0.19 -24.52
CA ASN A 349 30.54 1.63 -24.74
C ASN A 349 30.00 2.42 -23.53
N GLU A 350 28.93 1.93 -22.87
CA GLU A 350 28.41 2.50 -21.63
C GLU A 350 29.45 2.42 -20.50
N VAL A 351 30.14 1.28 -20.34
CA VAL A 351 31.19 1.12 -19.32
C VAL A 351 32.38 2.03 -19.58
N GLN A 352 32.85 2.12 -20.84
CA GLN A 352 33.97 2.99 -21.21
C GLN A 352 33.66 4.46 -20.90
N LYS A 353 32.43 4.90 -21.20
CA LYS A 353 31.97 6.25 -20.87
C LYS A 353 31.92 6.50 -19.38
N LEU A 354 31.45 5.53 -18.60
CA LEU A 354 31.49 5.60 -17.14
C LEU A 354 32.92 5.73 -16.63
N GLN A 355 33.84 4.87 -17.07
CA GLN A 355 35.24 4.90 -16.65
C GLN A 355 35.91 6.23 -17.00
N LYS A 356 35.63 6.78 -18.19
CA LYS A 356 36.09 8.12 -18.59
C LYS A 356 35.60 9.20 -17.62
N LEU A 357 34.31 9.22 -17.30
CA LEU A 357 33.74 10.21 -16.38
C LEU A 357 34.31 10.07 -14.96
N VAL A 358 34.56 8.85 -14.49
CA VAL A 358 35.25 8.61 -13.22
C VAL A 358 36.68 9.16 -13.25
N GLY A 359 37.41 8.93 -14.35
CA GLY A 359 38.78 9.44 -14.53
C GLY A 359 38.86 10.97 -14.58
N GLU A 360 37.81 11.62 -15.12
CA GLU A 360 37.66 13.08 -15.12
C GLU A 360 37.24 13.65 -13.73
N GLY A 361 36.99 12.78 -12.74
CA GLY A 361 36.54 13.18 -11.41
C GLY A 361 35.08 13.66 -11.36
N TYR A 362 34.30 13.42 -12.42
CA TYR A 362 32.87 13.71 -12.43
C TYR A 362 32.14 12.66 -11.59
N TYR A 363 31.24 13.10 -10.70
CA TYR A 363 30.39 12.24 -9.88
C TYR A 363 28.98 12.81 -9.77
N THR A 364 27.99 11.92 -9.73
CA THR A 364 26.61 12.34 -9.47
C THR A 364 26.42 12.71 -8.00
N SER A 365 25.75 13.86 -7.79
CA SER A 365 25.29 14.30 -6.48
C SER A 365 23.79 14.11 -6.36
N SER A 366 23.37 13.39 -5.32
CA SER A 366 21.97 13.24 -4.94
C SER A 366 21.49 14.35 -3.98
N SER A 367 22.16 15.53 -3.96
CA SER A 367 21.97 16.61 -2.97
C SER A 367 20.56 17.19 -2.85
N GLY A 368 19.61 16.72 -3.65
CA GLY A 368 18.21 17.16 -3.67
C GLY A 368 17.87 17.97 -4.90
N ASP A 369 18.86 18.54 -5.61
CA ASP A 369 18.65 19.58 -6.64
C ASP A 369 18.39 19.06 -8.07
N SER A 370 18.42 17.75 -8.31
CA SER A 370 18.07 17.18 -9.62
C SER A 370 16.58 17.42 -9.96
N ASP A 371 16.27 17.89 -11.15
CA ASP A 371 14.88 18.14 -11.55
C ASP A 371 14.05 16.84 -11.52
N MET A 372 12.83 16.94 -10.96
CA MET A 372 11.85 15.86 -11.06
C MET A 372 11.41 15.68 -12.50
N PRO A 373 11.15 14.44 -12.98
CA PRO A 373 10.36 14.29 -14.18
C PRO A 373 9.02 15.04 -13.96
N PRO A 374 8.48 15.71 -14.99
CA PRO A 374 7.18 16.38 -14.88
C PRO A 374 6.15 15.38 -14.35
N SER A 375 5.48 15.76 -13.27
CA SER A 375 4.31 15.02 -12.80
C SER A 375 3.18 15.34 -13.79
N ASP A 376 2.61 14.33 -14.45
CA ASP A 376 1.44 14.48 -15.35
C ASP A 376 0.14 14.86 -14.59
N ASP A 377 0.27 15.30 -13.34
CA ASP A 377 -0.82 15.68 -12.46
C ASP A 377 -1.03 17.20 -12.56
N ASP A 378 -1.66 17.64 -13.65
CA ASP A 378 -2.31 18.95 -13.74
C ASP A 378 -3.60 18.90 -12.90
N TRP A 379 -3.44 18.93 -11.57
CA TRP A 379 -4.55 19.17 -10.66
C TRP A 379 -4.41 20.59 -10.12
N SER A 380 -5.08 21.51 -10.79
CA SER A 380 -5.10 22.92 -10.43
C SER A 380 -5.65 23.12 -9.01
N ASP A 381 -4.91 23.92 -8.23
CA ASP A 381 -5.22 24.37 -6.87
C ASP A 381 -6.50 25.25 -6.76
N GLU A 382 -7.31 25.37 -7.83
CA GLU A 382 -8.44 26.31 -7.88
C GLU A 382 -9.72 25.85 -7.16
N LEU A 383 -9.80 24.58 -6.74
CA LEU A 383 -11.02 24.07 -6.08
C LEU A 383 -11.01 24.18 -4.54
N TYR A 384 -9.94 24.70 -3.91
CA TYR A 384 -9.81 24.72 -2.44
C TYR A 384 -9.75 26.11 -1.78
N ILE A 385 -9.90 27.22 -2.54
CA ILE A 385 -9.99 28.56 -1.94
C ILE A 385 -11.45 28.99 -1.65
N LEU A 386 -12.46 28.31 -2.20
CA LEU A 386 -13.87 28.68 -2.01
C LEU A 386 -14.57 28.02 -0.82
N ALA A 387 -13.93 27.07 -0.12
CA ALA A 387 -14.53 26.41 1.05
C ALA A 387 -14.16 27.07 2.39
N ALA A 388 -13.27 28.07 2.39
CA ALA A 388 -12.79 28.74 3.62
C ALA A 388 -13.28 30.20 3.78
N ALA A 389 -14.00 30.77 2.80
CA ALA A 389 -14.50 32.14 2.86
C ALA A 389 -15.91 32.21 2.27
N GLY A 390 -16.95 32.13 3.11
CA GLY A 390 -18.32 32.13 2.62
C GLY A 390 -19.42 32.16 3.69
N GLY A 391 -19.24 32.94 4.76
CA GLY A 391 -20.30 33.34 5.68
C GLY A 391 -20.26 34.86 5.89
N ALA A 392 -21.33 35.53 5.46
CA ALA A 392 -21.66 36.97 5.59
C ALA A 392 -20.90 37.97 4.69
N GLY A 393 -21.68 38.72 3.92
CA GLY A 393 -21.23 39.63 2.86
C GLY A 393 -21.09 41.10 3.24
N SER A 394 -20.55 41.89 2.31
CA SER A 394 -21.16 43.13 1.77
C SER A 394 -20.15 43.90 0.89
N GLY A 395 -20.63 44.32 -0.29
CA GLY A 395 -20.36 45.56 -1.03
C GLY A 395 -18.92 46.05 -1.28
N GLY A 396 -18.57 46.24 -2.55
CA GLY A 396 -17.60 47.27 -2.95
C GLY A 396 -16.80 46.98 -4.22
N SER A 397 -17.22 47.55 -5.34
CA SER A 397 -16.52 47.62 -6.64
C SER A 397 -15.10 48.20 -6.55
N ALA A 398 -14.15 47.70 -7.35
CA ALA A 398 -13.22 48.54 -8.15
C ALA A 398 -12.24 47.76 -9.06
N ALA A 399 -12.32 48.10 -10.35
CA ALA A 399 -11.22 48.44 -11.25
C ALA A 399 -10.11 47.41 -11.59
N ARG A 400 -10.34 46.72 -12.71
CA ARG A 400 -9.31 46.09 -13.55
C ARG A 400 -8.60 47.18 -14.39
N LYS A 401 -7.30 47.42 -14.16
CA LYS A 401 -6.46 48.26 -15.03
C LYS A 401 -6.01 47.48 -16.28
N ARG A 402 -6.00 48.20 -17.41
CA ARG A 402 -5.86 47.75 -18.81
C ARG A 402 -4.38 47.64 -19.25
N ARG A 403 -4.09 46.63 -20.11
CA ARG A 403 -3.32 46.61 -21.41
C ARG A 403 -1.93 47.28 -21.50
N PRO A 404 -1.15 47.20 -22.62
CA PRO A 404 -1.42 46.69 -24.00
C PRO A 404 -0.39 45.64 -24.52
N SER A 405 -0.75 44.68 -25.37
CA SER A 405 -0.96 44.67 -26.84
C SER A 405 0.30 44.74 -27.71
N SER A 406 0.48 43.72 -28.55
CA SER A 406 0.95 43.87 -29.94
C SER A 406 0.28 42.80 -30.81
N ALA A 407 -0.37 43.28 -31.87
CA ALA A 407 -1.16 42.53 -32.85
C ALA A 407 -0.33 42.19 -34.10
N VAL A 408 -0.80 41.21 -34.89
CA VAL A 408 -0.91 41.18 -36.37
C VAL A 408 -1.74 39.93 -36.72
N ASP A 409 -3.03 40.10 -37.03
CA ASP A 409 -3.68 40.11 -38.37
C ASP A 409 -3.74 38.72 -39.04
N ALA A 410 -4.93 38.07 -39.08
CA ALA A 410 -5.98 38.14 -40.12
C ALA A 410 -5.73 37.06 -41.21
N THR A 411 -6.65 36.17 -41.58
CA THR A 411 -7.90 36.44 -42.32
C THR A 411 -8.83 35.22 -42.45
N GLY A 412 -10.16 35.46 -42.41
CA GLY A 412 -11.21 34.88 -43.29
C GLY A 412 -11.71 33.45 -43.04
N ALA A 413 -12.97 33.12 -42.67
CA ALA A 413 -14.33 33.48 -43.16
C ALA A 413 -15.04 32.31 -43.87
N LYS A 414 -16.15 31.82 -43.26
CA LYS A 414 -17.42 31.28 -43.84
C LYS A 414 -17.30 29.94 -44.64
N LYS A 415 -18.25 28.98 -44.66
CA LYS A 415 -19.72 28.94 -44.53
C LYS A 415 -20.17 27.44 -44.55
N ALA A 416 -21.30 27.11 -43.91
CA ALA A 416 -22.40 26.16 -44.29
C ALA A 416 -22.09 24.80 -44.98
N ALA A 417 -22.87 23.72 -44.92
CA ALA A 417 -24.01 23.16 -44.18
C ALA A 417 -24.33 21.81 -44.89
N LEU A 418 -25.09 20.89 -44.24
CA LEU A 418 -25.85 19.77 -44.84
C LEU A 418 -24.99 18.58 -45.35
N THR A 419 -25.29 17.28 -45.25
CA THR A 419 -26.53 16.49 -45.06
C THR A 419 -26.13 15.01 -44.81
N SER A 420 -26.87 14.30 -43.96
CA SER A 420 -26.94 12.81 -43.94
C SER A 420 -27.94 12.31 -45.01
N PRO A 421 -27.88 11.04 -45.46
CA PRO A 421 -28.80 10.00 -44.94
C PRO A 421 -28.13 8.60 -44.85
N SER A 422 -28.27 7.82 -43.78
CA SER A 422 -29.34 6.84 -43.44
C SER A 422 -29.62 5.72 -44.46
N SER A 423 -29.33 4.47 -44.06
CA SER A 423 -30.19 3.31 -44.33
C SER A 423 -29.88 2.15 -43.37
N GLY A 424 -30.83 1.84 -42.47
CA GLY A 424 -31.11 0.48 -41.98
C GLY A 424 -31.76 -0.35 -43.11
N VAL A 425 -32.12 -1.62 -42.97
CA VAL A 425 -32.85 -2.27 -41.87
C VAL A 425 -32.84 -3.80 -42.04
N ALA A 426 -32.88 -4.53 -40.91
CA ALA A 426 -33.71 -5.74 -40.60
C ALA A 426 -33.57 -7.05 -41.42
N ALA A 427 -33.81 -8.27 -40.89
CA ALA A 427 -34.06 -8.82 -39.55
C ALA A 427 -34.19 -10.36 -39.61
N GLY A 428 -33.95 -11.01 -38.45
CA GLY A 428 -34.63 -12.24 -37.96
C GLY A 428 -34.06 -13.61 -38.37
N SER A 429 -34.12 -14.69 -37.61
CA SER A 429 -34.29 -15.00 -36.16
C SER A 429 -34.29 -16.54 -36.01
N SER A 430 -33.73 -17.03 -34.89
CA SER A 430 -34.07 -18.27 -34.13
C SER A 430 -33.47 -19.66 -34.48
N SER A 431 -33.26 -20.41 -33.38
CA SER A 431 -32.87 -21.83 -33.18
C SER A 431 -31.42 -22.18 -33.54
N GLY A 432 -30.59 -22.83 -32.73
CA GLY A 432 -30.76 -23.74 -31.60
C GLY A 432 -29.89 -24.98 -31.88
N LEU A 433 -29.09 -25.41 -30.89
CA LEU A 433 -28.33 -26.69 -30.78
C LEU A 433 -26.79 -26.59 -30.80
N SER A 434 -26.23 -26.90 -29.62
CA SER A 434 -24.85 -27.35 -29.39
C SER A 434 -24.57 -28.68 -30.11
N PRO A 435 -23.29 -29.02 -30.36
CA PRO A 435 -22.75 -30.15 -29.59
C PRO A 435 -21.29 -30.03 -29.17
N THR A 436 -21.07 -30.57 -27.97
CA THR A 436 -19.83 -31.02 -27.35
C THR A 436 -19.10 -32.07 -28.19
N ARG A 437 -17.76 -32.01 -28.27
CA ARG A 437 -16.92 -33.09 -28.79
C ARG A 437 -16.02 -33.63 -27.67
N ARG A 438 -16.32 -34.86 -27.25
CA ARG A 438 -15.56 -35.70 -26.30
C ARG A 438 -14.57 -36.58 -27.10
N PRO A 439 -13.39 -36.92 -26.57
CA PRO A 439 -12.49 -37.90 -27.18
C PRO A 439 -12.89 -39.35 -26.82
N PRO A 440 -12.44 -40.36 -27.59
CA PRO A 440 -12.77 -41.76 -27.31
C PRO A 440 -11.85 -42.38 -26.27
N ALA A 441 -12.42 -43.31 -25.49
CA ALA A 441 -11.70 -44.26 -24.66
C ALA A 441 -12.13 -45.69 -25.04
N THR A 442 -11.15 -46.55 -25.26
CA THR A 442 -11.18 -48.01 -25.15
C THR A 442 -9.87 -48.35 -24.43
N GLY A 443 -9.77 -49.10 -23.33
CA GLY A 443 -10.64 -50.06 -22.70
C GLY A 443 -10.00 -51.45 -22.81
N ALA A 444 -9.30 -51.91 -21.76
CA ALA A 444 -9.37 -53.27 -21.19
C ALA A 444 -8.18 -53.61 -20.25
N ASN A 445 -8.52 -53.74 -18.96
CA ASN A 445 -8.19 -54.81 -18.00
C ASN A 445 -6.85 -55.56 -18.09
N SER A 446 -6.14 -55.64 -16.96
CA SER A 446 -6.29 -56.76 -16.00
C SER A 446 -5.36 -56.63 -14.79
N ALA A 447 -5.80 -57.24 -13.69
CA ALA A 447 -5.29 -57.12 -12.34
C ALA A 447 -4.22 -58.15 -11.97
N SER A 448 -3.35 -57.82 -11.00
CA SER A 448 -2.89 -58.67 -9.87
C SER A 448 -1.85 -57.86 -9.05
N LYS A 449 -2.10 -57.55 -7.77
CA LYS A 449 -1.66 -58.31 -6.57
C LYS A 449 -0.18 -58.73 -6.64
N SER A 450 0.69 -58.60 -5.65
CA SER A 450 0.72 -58.02 -4.30
C SER A 450 2.07 -58.47 -3.71
N LYS A 451 2.66 -57.63 -2.83
CA LYS A 451 3.68 -57.97 -1.81
C LYS A 451 5.05 -58.48 -2.26
N GLN A 452 6.09 -57.70 -1.95
CA GLN A 452 6.82 -57.84 -0.68
C GLN A 452 7.32 -56.48 -0.21
#